data_AF-A0A7Z9K990-F1
#
_entry.id   AF-A0A7Z9K990-F1
#
_cell.length_a   1.000
_cell.length_b   1.000
_cell.length_c   1.000
_cell.angle_alpha   90.00
_cell.angle_beta   90.00
_cell.angle_gamma   90.00
#
_symmetry.space_group_name_H-M   'P 1'
#
loop_
_entity.id
_entity.type
_entity.pdbx_description
1 polymer ?
#
loop_
_entity_poly.entity_id
_entity_poly.type
_entity_poly.pdbx_seq_one_letter_code
_entity_poly.pdbx_strand_id
1 'polypeptide(L)' 'GCFWHGCPSCYRRPSSSQEYWDNKLSKNSNRDKRNTASLEEMGWSVLRIWEHELHDLQDVRSRIDSALAGRSN' A
#
# COMPACT_ATOMS: atom_id res chain seq x y z
N GLY A 1 2.32 -5.98 2.85
CA GLY A 1 3.60 -6.64 2.53
C GLY A 1 4.22 -6.04 1.29
N CYS A 2 5.49 -5.67 1.32
CA CYS A 2 6.16 -4.96 0.23
C CYS A 2 6.29 -5.78 -1.05
N PHE A 3 6.61 -7.07 -0.92
CA PHE A 3 6.74 -7.98 -2.05
C PHE A 3 5.42 -8.14 -2.83
N TRP A 4 4.35 -8.51 -2.12
CA TRP A 4 3.05 -8.87 -2.72
C TRP A 4 2.33 -7.73 -3.43
N HIS A 5 2.65 -6.50 -3.08
CA HIS A 5 2.00 -5.30 -3.61
C HIS A 5 2.95 -4.45 -4.47
N GLY A 6 4.16 -4.95 -4.76
CA GLY A 6 5.12 -4.24 -5.61
C GLY A 6 5.52 -2.88 -5.05
N CYS A 7 5.99 -2.86 -3.80
CA CYS A 7 6.41 -1.63 -3.13
C CYS A 7 7.40 -0.82 -4.00
N PRO A 8 7.12 0.47 -4.28
CA PRO A 8 7.97 1.29 -5.15
C PRO A 8 9.42 1.42 -4.67
N SER A 9 9.66 1.34 -3.36
CA SER A 9 10.97 1.61 -2.77
C SER A 9 11.86 0.37 -2.63
N CYS A 10 11.28 -0.80 -2.36
CA CYS A 10 12.05 -1.98 -1.96
C CYS A 10 11.61 -3.30 -2.60
N TYR A 11 10.66 -3.27 -3.55
CA TYR A 11 10.34 -4.46 -4.33
C TYR A 11 11.54 -4.93 -5.15
N ARG A 12 11.81 -6.23 -5.10
CA ARG A 12 12.82 -6.89 -5.94
C ARG A 12 12.14 -8.01 -6.72
N ARG A 13 12.24 -7.93 -8.05
CA ARG A 13 11.65 -8.91 -8.95
C ARG A 13 12.36 -10.26 -8.82
N PRO A 14 11.63 -11.38 -8.58
CA PRO A 14 12.22 -12.71 -8.58
C PRO A 14 12.87 -13.04 -9.92
N SER A 15 14.00 -13.75 -9.90
CA SER A 15 14.70 -14.18 -11.11
C SER A 15 13.98 -15.34 -11.82
N SER A 16 13.29 -16.20 -11.07
CA SER A 16 12.48 -17.31 -11.57
C SER A 16 11.02 -16.92 -11.77
N SER A 17 10.34 -17.56 -12.74
CA SER A 17 8.90 -17.41 -13.00
C SER A 17 8.46 -15.94 -13.17
N GLN A 18 9.28 -15.15 -13.84
CA GLN A 18 9.10 -13.71 -13.98
C GLN A 18 7.72 -13.30 -14.53
N GLU A 19 7.27 -13.94 -15.60
CA GLU A 19 5.96 -13.66 -16.21
C GLU A 19 4.80 -13.90 -15.23
N TYR A 20 4.88 -14.98 -14.44
CA TYR A 20 3.89 -15.26 -13.40
C TYR A 20 3.87 -14.12 -12.36
N TRP A 21 5.04 -13.69 -11.89
CA TRP A 21 5.14 -12.66 -10.86
C TRP A 21 4.68 -11.29 -11.37
N ASP A 22 5.04 -10.91 -12.58
CA ASP A 22 4.59 -9.64 -13.18
C ASP A 22 3.07 -9.62 -13.32
N ASN A 23 2.48 -10.70 -13.83
CA ASN A 23 1.04 -10.85 -13.93
C ASN A 23 0.35 -10.81 -12.56
N LYS A 24 0.93 -11.48 -11.55
CA LYS A 24 0.40 -11.49 -10.19
C LYS A 24 0.42 -10.10 -9.56
N LEU A 25 1.53 -9.38 -9.70
CA LEU A 25 1.67 -8.03 -9.13
C LEU A 25 0.82 -7.00 -9.85
N SER A 26 0.73 -7.08 -11.18
CA SER A 26 -0.18 -6.23 -11.96
C SER A 26 -1.63 -6.39 -11.48
N LYS A 27 -2.09 -7.63 -11.29
CA LYS A 27 -3.43 -7.93 -10.74
C LYS A 27 -3.61 -7.38 -9.32
N ASN A 28 -2.61 -7.55 -8.45
CA ASN A 28 -2.66 -7.03 -7.08
C ASN A 28 -2.71 -5.50 -7.07
N SER A 29 -1.83 -4.83 -7.82
CA SER A 29 -1.79 -3.37 -7.94
C SER A 29 -3.11 -2.79 -8.48
N ASN A 30 -3.68 -3.42 -9.52
CA ASN A 30 -4.98 -3.02 -10.07
C ASN A 30 -6.11 -3.22 -9.06
N ARG A 31 -6.09 -4.30 -8.26
CA ARG A 31 -7.05 -4.49 -7.17
C ARG A 31 -6.89 -3.40 -6.11
N ASP A 32 -5.66 -3.06 -5.71
CA ASP A 32 -5.43 -2.03 -4.69
C ASP A 32 -5.91 -0.65 -5.15
N LYS A 33 -5.67 -0.30 -6.42
CA LYS A 33 -6.20 0.93 -7.04
C LYS A 33 -7.72 0.98 -7.01
N ARG A 34 -8.39 -0.09 -7.46
CA ARG A 34 -9.87 -0.18 -7.44
C ARG A 34 -10.43 -0.08 -6.02
N ASN A 35 -9.82 -0.76 -5.06
CA ASN A 35 -10.26 -0.71 -3.66
C ASN A 35 -10.07 0.69 -3.08
N THR A 36 -8.95 1.35 -3.40
CA THR A 36 -8.68 2.73 -2.96
C THR A 36 -9.75 3.68 -3.50
N ALA A 37 -9.99 3.66 -4.82
CA ALA A 37 -11.00 4.49 -5.46
C ALA A 37 -12.41 4.24 -4.88
N SER A 38 -12.81 2.98 -4.73
CA SER A 38 -14.14 2.63 -4.19
C SER A 38 -14.32 3.08 -2.73
N LEU A 39 -13.27 3.02 -1.91
CA LEU A 39 -13.30 3.51 -0.54
C LEU A 39 -13.40 5.04 -0.51
N GLU A 40 -12.62 5.73 -1.34
CA GLU A 40 -12.63 7.19 -1.46
C GLU A 40 -13.99 7.71 -1.96
N GLU A 41 -14.61 7.03 -2.93
CA GLU A 41 -15.98 7.33 -3.41
C GLU A 41 -17.04 7.21 -2.30
N MET A 42 -16.82 6.32 -1.33
CA MET A 42 -17.68 6.15 -0.15
C MET A 42 -17.35 7.12 0.99
N GLY A 43 -16.43 8.06 0.79
CA GLY A 43 -16.01 9.05 1.79
C GLY A 43 -14.98 8.53 2.80
N TRP A 44 -14.35 7.39 2.54
CA TRP A 44 -13.25 6.89 3.37
C TRP A 44 -11.92 7.50 2.94
N SER A 45 -11.08 7.83 3.92
CA SER A 45 -9.68 8.17 3.68
C SER A 45 -8.84 6.90 3.73
N VAL A 46 -7.98 6.68 2.73
CA VAL A 46 -7.14 5.47 2.65
C VAL A 46 -5.69 5.81 2.99
N LEU A 47 -5.22 5.32 4.14
CA LEU A 47 -3.81 5.37 4.52
C LEU A 47 -3.16 4.00 4.22
N ARG A 48 -2.07 4.00 3.45
CA ARG A 48 -1.29 2.79 3.16
C ARG A 48 0.05 2.86 3.87
N ILE A 49 0.30 1.86 4.72
CA ILE A 49 1.59 1.62 5.36
C ILE A 49 2.22 0.37 4.74
N TRP A 50 3.42 0.52 4.22
CA TRP A 50 4.23 -0.54 3.66
C TRP A 50 4.94 -1.31 4.76
N GLU A 51 5.21 -2.59 4.50
CA GLU A 51 5.88 -3.47 5.46
C GLU A 51 7.26 -2.93 5.86
N HIS A 52 8.02 -2.39 4.92
CA HIS A 52 9.33 -1.83 5.24
C HIS A 52 9.20 -0.62 6.17
N GLU A 53 8.12 0.16 6.14
CA GLU A 53 7.96 1.35 7.01
C GLU A 53 7.80 0.95 8.49
N LEU A 54 7.43 -0.29 8.78
CA LEU A 54 7.28 -0.78 10.14
C LEU A 54 8.61 -0.88 10.93
N HIS A 55 9.76 -0.64 10.28
CA HIS A 55 11.03 -0.48 11.01
C HIS A 55 11.06 0.81 11.85
N ASP A 56 10.28 1.83 11.48
CA ASP A 56 10.12 3.09 12.23
C ASP A 56 8.65 3.27 12.64
N LEU A 57 8.32 2.71 13.80
CA LEU A 57 6.96 2.79 14.33
C LEU A 57 6.57 4.21 14.75
N GLN A 58 7.53 5.09 15.03
CA GLN A 58 7.24 6.45 15.43
C GLN A 58 6.77 7.29 14.24
N ASP A 59 7.42 7.14 13.08
CA ASP A 59 6.94 7.74 11.82
C ASP A 59 5.55 7.20 11.43
N VAL A 60 5.38 5.87 11.45
CA VAL A 60 4.09 5.23 11.14
C VAL A 60 2.98 5.75 12.05
N ARG A 61 3.25 5.85 13.35
CA ARG A 61 2.30 6.41 14.32
C ARG A 61 1.95 7.87 13.98
N SER A 62 2.94 8.71 13.72
CA SER A 62 2.72 10.12 13.38
C SER A 62 1.83 10.28 12.14
N ARG A 63 1.99 9.42 11.14
CA ARG A 63 1.17 9.41 9.93
C ARG A 63 -0.26 8.96 10.20
N ILE A 64 -0.45 7.95 11.07
CA ILE A 64 -1.78 7.52 11.52
C ILE A 64 -2.48 8.64 12.28
N ASP A 65 -1.80 9.25 13.26
CA ASP A 65 -2.34 10.35 14.05
C ASP A 65 -2.75 11.53 13.14
N SER A 66 -1.91 11.87 12.16
CA SER A 66 -2.20 12.93 11.17
C SER A 66 -3.42 12.59 10.29
N ALA A 67 -3.52 11.34 9.83
CA ALA A 67 -4.65 10.88 9.02
C ALA A 67 -5.98 10.89 9.80
N LEU A 68 -5.94 10.68 11.12
CA LEU A 68 -7.12 10.74 11.99
C LEU A 68 -7.49 12.18 12.37
N ALA A 69 -6.51 13.06 12.62
CA ALA A 69 -6.74 14.46 12.98
C ALA A 69 -7.51 15.22 11.89
N GLY A 70 -7.23 14.95 10.61
CA GLY A 70 -7.95 15.55 9.48
C GLY A 70 -9.42 15.18 9.35
N ARG A 71 -9.95 14.30 10.22
CA ARG A 71 -11.37 13.86 10.23
C ARG A 71 -12.22 14.57 11.28
N SER A 72 -11.62 15.43 12.10
CA SER A 72 -12.35 16.23 13.09
C SER A 72 -12.89 17.51 12.46
N ASN A 73 -13.98 17.39 11.69
CA ASN A 73 -14.88 18.49 11.38
C ASN A 73 -16.30 17.96 11.15
#